data_AF-A0AAV6THI1-F1
#
_entry.id   AF-A0AAV6THI1-F1
#
_cell.length_a   1.000
_cell.length_b   1.000
_cell.length_c   1.000
_cell.angle_alpha   90.00
_cell.angle_beta   90.00
_cell.angle_gamma   90.00
#
_symmetry.space_group_name_H-M   'P 1'
#
loop_
_entity.id
_entity.type
_entity.pdbx_description
1 polymer ?
#
loop_
_entity_poly.entity_id
_entity_poly.type
_entity_poly.pdbx_seq_one_letter_code
_entity_poly.pdbx_strand_id
1 'polypeptide(L)'
;LHDILTALKWVHSNIASFGGDPDNIVLFGQGAGAIAASLFLTVPSALPLFNKLVISGATVYTLKALKGTTNEYGDGSDNNIKLADRLAEAVGCGSSIAENPKDTVDCLKGKIALLICLLKP
;
A
#
# COMPACT_ATOMS: atom_id res chain seq x y z
N LEU A 1 -2.12 2.34 0.19
CA LEU A 1 -3.55 2.16 -0.20
C LEU A 1 -4.42 3.33 0.25
N HIS A 2 -4.32 3.77 1.51
CA HIS A 2 -5.13 4.89 2.00
C HIS A 2 -5.00 6.16 1.16
N ASP A 3 -3.80 6.51 0.70
CA ASP A 3 -3.61 7.71 -0.15
C ASP A 3 -4.38 7.60 -1.47
N ILE A 4 -4.38 6.42 -2.10
CA ILE A 4 -5.13 6.19 -3.34
C ILE A 4 -6.64 6.25 -3.08
N LEU A 5 -7.12 5.70 -1.96
CA LEU A 5 -8.53 5.81 -1.58
C LEU A 5 -8.94 7.27 -1.33
N THR A 6 -8.08 8.06 -0.67
CA THR A 6 -8.31 9.49 -0.43
C THR A 6 -8.37 10.26 -1.74
N ALA A 7 -7.44 10.01 -2.67
CA ALA A 7 -7.45 10.60 -4.00
C ALA A 7 -8.71 10.20 -4.78
N LEU A 8 -9.12 8.93 -4.72
CA LEU A 8 -10.31 8.44 -5.40
C LEU A 8 -11.59 9.08 -4.85
N LYS A 9 -11.69 9.24 -3.52
CA LYS A 9 -12.79 10.02 -2.90
C LYS A 9 -12.80 11.45 -3.40
N TRP A 10 -11.64 12.09 -3.47
CA TRP A 10 -11.53 13.45 -3.98
C TRP A 10 -11.99 13.54 -5.43
N VAL A 11 -11.55 12.62 -6.30
CA VAL A 11 -11.99 12.57 -7.70
C VAL A 11 -13.51 12.40 -7.77
N HIS A 12 -14.07 11.41 -7.09
CA HIS A 12 -15.51 11.16 -7.08
C HIS A 12 -16.31 12.39 -6.62
N SER A 13 -15.85 13.13 -5.60
CA SER A 13 -16.53 14.32 -5.12
C SER A 13 -16.38 15.55 -6.03
N ASN A 14 -15.36 15.62 -6.89
CA ASN A 14 -15.00 16.86 -7.59
C ASN A 14 -15.05 16.77 -9.11
N ILE A 15 -15.04 15.57 -9.71
CA ILE A 15 -14.84 15.40 -11.15
C ILE A 15 -15.93 16.06 -12.00
N ALA A 16 -17.15 16.21 -11.45
CA ALA A 16 -18.25 16.96 -12.08
C ALA A 16 -17.88 18.43 -12.38
N SER A 17 -17.10 19.07 -11.50
CA SER A 17 -16.64 20.45 -11.70
C SER A 17 -15.63 20.59 -12.84
N PHE A 18 -15.03 19.48 -13.27
CA PHE A 18 -14.13 19.40 -14.41
C PHE A 18 -14.83 18.87 -15.69
N GLY A 19 -16.15 18.72 -15.66
CA GLY A 19 -16.95 18.21 -16.78
C GLY A 19 -16.94 16.69 -16.93
N GLY A 20 -16.44 15.96 -15.93
CA GLY A 20 -16.56 14.50 -15.90
C GLY A 20 -17.83 14.02 -15.20
N ASP A 21 -18.04 12.71 -15.20
CA ASP A 21 -19.20 12.06 -14.61
C ASP A 21 -18.77 11.22 -13.39
N PRO A 22 -19.16 11.60 -12.15
CA PRO A 22 -18.82 10.85 -10.95
C PRO A 22 -19.43 9.43 -10.95
N ASP A 23 -20.52 9.21 -11.68
CA ASP A 23 -21.19 7.92 -11.82
C ASP A 23 -20.62 7.07 -12.98
N ASN A 24 -19.52 7.51 -13.60
CA ASN A 24 -18.84 6.78 -14.67
C ASN A 24 -17.32 6.87 -14.59
N ILE A 25 -16.76 6.68 -13.39
CA ILE A 25 -15.32 6.69 -13.14
C ILE A 25 -14.69 5.34 -13.53
N VAL A 26 -13.56 5.39 -14.25
CA VAL A 26 -12.73 4.22 -14.56
C VAL A 26 -11.44 4.28 -13.75
N LEU A 27 -11.22 3.29 -12.89
CA LEU A 27 -9.95 3.11 -12.19
C LEU A 27 -9.03 2.23 -13.05
N PHE A 28 -7.94 2.81 -13.56
CA PHE A 28 -6.93 2.10 -14.33
C PHE A 28 -5.64 1.92 -13.50
N GLY A 29 -5.04 0.72 -13.55
CA GLY A 29 -3.74 0.46 -12.93
C GLY A 29 -2.83 -0.43 -13.78
N GLN A 30 -1.53 -0.17 -13.71
CA GLN A 30 -0.46 -0.97 -14.33
C GLN A 30 0.52 -1.48 -13.28
N GLY A 31 0.97 -2.75 -13.37
CA GLY A 31 1.97 -3.34 -12.48
C GLY A 31 1.59 -3.22 -11.00
N ALA A 32 2.41 -2.55 -10.18
CA ALA A 32 2.08 -2.29 -8.77
C ALA A 32 0.78 -1.47 -8.60
N GLY A 33 0.49 -0.56 -9.53
CA GLY A 33 -0.79 0.17 -9.57
C GLY A 33 -1.97 -0.74 -9.90
N ALA A 34 -1.78 -1.77 -10.74
CA ALA A 34 -2.79 -2.77 -11.05
C ALA A 34 -3.12 -3.64 -9.82
N ILE A 35 -2.08 -4.02 -9.05
CA ILE A 35 -2.24 -4.69 -7.75
C ILE A 35 -3.07 -3.81 -6.80
N ALA A 36 -2.67 -2.55 -6.62
CA ALA A 36 -3.37 -1.61 -5.73
C ALA A 36 -4.82 -1.38 -6.16
N ALA A 37 -5.08 -1.21 -7.46
CA ALA A 37 -6.42 -1.03 -8.00
C ALA A 37 -7.31 -2.26 -7.76
N SER A 38 -6.76 -3.47 -7.96
CA SER A 38 -7.49 -4.72 -7.74
C SER A 38 -7.84 -4.98 -6.27
N LEU A 39 -7.04 -4.47 -5.31
CA LEU A 39 -7.34 -4.56 -3.88
C LEU A 39 -8.61 -3.78 -3.49
N PHE A 40 -9.02 -2.75 -4.24
CA PHE A 40 -10.25 -2.04 -3.93
C PHE A 40 -11.52 -2.86 -4.18
N LEU A 41 -11.43 -3.98 -4.93
CA LEU A 41 -12.52 -4.95 -5.03
C LEU A 41 -12.84 -5.62 -3.69
N THR A 42 -11.89 -5.62 -2.73
CA THR A 42 -12.07 -6.21 -1.40
C THR A 42 -12.36 -5.15 -0.32
N VAL A 43 -12.54 -3.88 -0.70
CA VAL A 43 -12.79 -2.77 0.23
C VAL A 43 -14.19 -2.21 -0.01
N PRO A 44 -15.20 -2.59 0.79
CA PRO A 44 -16.59 -2.20 0.55
C PRO A 44 -16.81 -0.69 0.44
N SER A 45 -16.07 0.10 1.20
CA SER A 45 -16.16 1.57 1.18
C SER A 45 -15.55 2.23 -0.06
N ALA A 46 -14.79 1.47 -0.88
CA ALA A 46 -14.19 1.96 -2.11
C ALA A 46 -15.06 1.67 -3.35
N LEU A 47 -15.89 0.62 -3.30
CA LEU A 47 -16.70 0.18 -4.44
C LEU A 47 -17.63 1.27 -5.01
N PRO A 48 -18.26 2.14 -4.22
CA PRO A 48 -19.12 3.20 -4.78
C PRO A 48 -18.33 4.30 -5.50
N LEU A 49 -17.00 4.34 -5.42
CA LEU A 49 -16.20 5.45 -5.92
C LEU A 49 -15.72 5.29 -7.37
N PHE A 50 -15.95 4.12 -7.97
CA PHE A 50 -15.60 3.83 -9.36
C PHE A 50 -16.57 2.81 -9.95
N ASN A 51 -16.80 2.87 -11.25
CA ASN A 51 -17.78 2.03 -11.94
C ASN A 51 -17.12 0.93 -12.75
N LYS A 52 -15.87 1.17 -13.19
CA LYS A 52 -15.12 0.26 -14.05
C LYS A 52 -13.69 0.17 -13.55
N LEU A 53 -13.09 -1.00 -13.74
CA LEU A 53 -11.72 -1.30 -13.34
C LEU A 53 -10.96 -1.89 -14.52
N VAL A 54 -9.79 -1.34 -14.81
CA VAL A 54 -8.88 -1.86 -15.83
C VAL A 54 -7.55 -2.19 -15.17
N ILE A 55 -7.14 -3.45 -15.30
CA ILE A 55 -5.97 -4.02 -14.64
C ILE A 55 -4.99 -4.48 -15.72
N SER A 56 -3.75 -3.97 -15.68
CA SER A 56 -2.71 -4.31 -16.66
C SER A 56 -1.44 -4.85 -16.00
N GLY A 57 -1.04 -6.07 -16.35
CA GLY A 57 0.25 -6.67 -15.99
C GLY A 57 0.34 -7.38 -14.62
N ALA A 58 -0.47 -7.03 -13.63
CA ALA A 58 -0.49 -7.72 -12.33
C ALA A 58 -1.84 -7.59 -11.62
N THR A 59 -2.15 -8.52 -10.71
CA THR A 59 -3.37 -8.49 -9.89
C THR A 59 -3.02 -8.69 -8.41
N VAL A 60 -4.00 -8.58 -7.51
CA VAL A 60 -3.83 -8.90 -6.08
C VAL A 60 -3.23 -10.29 -5.87
N TYR A 61 -3.54 -11.26 -6.73
CA TYR A 61 -2.96 -12.61 -6.68
C TYR A 61 -1.47 -12.65 -7.03
N THR A 62 -0.91 -11.60 -7.63
CA THR A 62 0.54 -11.50 -7.88
C THR A 62 1.33 -11.29 -6.58
N LEU A 63 0.71 -10.75 -5.52
CA LEU A 63 1.38 -10.50 -4.24
C LEU A 63 1.83 -11.82 -3.60
N LYS A 64 3.14 -11.94 -3.34
CA LYS A 64 3.72 -13.10 -2.64
C LYS A 64 3.10 -13.32 -1.26
N ALA A 65 2.74 -12.26 -0.55
CA ALA A 65 2.06 -12.34 0.74
C ALA A 65 0.65 -12.99 0.67
N LEU A 66 0.05 -13.05 -0.52
CA LEU A 66 -1.26 -13.67 -0.76
C LEU A 66 -1.16 -14.98 -1.56
N LYS A 67 -0.08 -15.17 -2.31
CA LYS A 67 0.32 -16.49 -2.82
C LYS A 67 0.86 -17.28 -1.64
N GLY A 68 0.01 -18.02 -0.95
CA GLY A 68 0.46 -19.04 0.01
C GLY A 68 1.47 -19.95 -0.69
N THR A 69 2.76 -19.69 -0.51
CA THR A 69 3.81 -20.61 -0.93
C THR A 69 3.76 -21.75 0.06
N THR A 70 3.49 -22.94 -0.47
CA THR A 70 3.63 -24.23 0.20
C THR A 70 4.76 -24.20 1.23
N ASN A 71 4.40 -24.44 2.49
CA ASN A 71 5.22 -24.82 3.64
C ASN A 71 5.75 -23.75 4.60
N GLU A 72 5.29 -22.49 4.54
CA GLU A 72 5.41 -21.56 5.67
C GLU A 72 4.07 -20.86 5.91
N TYR A 73 3.27 -21.40 6.82
CA TYR A 73 2.09 -20.74 7.38
C TYR A 73 2.55 -19.66 8.36
N GLY A 74 3.35 -18.71 7.88
CA GLY A 74 3.65 -17.46 8.58
C GLY A 74 2.62 -16.43 8.15
N ASP A 75 2.06 -15.68 9.09
CA ASP A 75 1.22 -14.56 8.72
C ASP A 75 2.05 -13.55 7.89
N GLY A 76 1.42 -12.90 6.91
CA GLY A 76 2.10 -11.87 6.11
C GLY A 76 2.41 -10.59 6.88
N SER A 77 2.24 -10.55 8.21
CA SER A 77 2.57 -9.42 9.09
C SER A 77 3.92 -9.62 9.77
N ASP A 78 4.30 -10.86 10.11
CA ASP A 78 5.61 -11.24 10.64
C ASP A 78 6.72 -10.87 9.66
N ASN A 79 6.46 -10.99 8.35
CA ASN A 79 7.42 -10.58 7.33
C ASN A 79 7.57 -9.05 7.24
N ASN A 80 6.51 -8.29 7.52
CA ASN A 80 6.51 -6.83 7.44
C ASN A 80 7.16 -6.22 8.69
N ILE A 81 6.91 -6.79 9.87
CA ILE A 81 7.56 -6.42 11.13
C ILE A 81 9.06 -6.71 11.06
N LYS A 82 9.46 -7.92 10.64
CA LYS A 82 10.88 -8.26 10.45
C LYS A 82 11.57 -7.35 9.44
N LEU A 83 10.89 -6.99 8.35
CA LEU A 83 11.44 -6.04 7.37
C LEU A 83 11.58 -4.64 7.97
N ALA A 84 10.59 -4.18 8.73
CA ALA A 84 10.65 -2.91 9.44
C ALA A 84 11.79 -2.87 10.47
N ASP A 85 12.03 -3.97 11.19
CA ASP A 85 13.14 -4.12 12.14
C ASP A 85 14.49 -4.01 11.43
N ARG A 86 14.67 -4.74 10.32
CA ARG A 86 15.92 -4.67 9.53
C ARG A 86 16.18 -3.26 8.98
N LEU A 87 15.13 -2.56 8.56
CA LEU A 87 15.23 -1.17 8.14
C LEU A 87 15.61 -0.26 9.31
N ALA A 88 14.95 -0.41 10.45
CA ALA A 88 15.21 0.38 11.65
C ALA A 88 16.65 0.18 12.14
N GLU A 89 17.14 -1.06 12.14
CA GLU A 89 18.51 -1.40 12.52
C GLU A 89 19.51 -0.75 11.55
N ALA A 90 19.28 -0.85 10.24
CA ALA A 90 20.15 -0.28 9.21
C ALA A 90 20.30 1.25 9.29
N VAL A 91 19.31 1.96 9.84
CA VAL A 91 19.38 3.42 10.06
C VAL A 91 19.70 3.81 11.51
N GLY A 92 19.96 2.84 12.39
CA GLY A 92 20.28 3.05 13.80
C GLY A 92 19.11 3.56 14.64
N CYS A 93 17.90 3.04 14.40
CA CYS A 93 16.67 3.35 15.15
C CYS A 93 16.19 2.21 16.06
N GLY A 94 16.99 1.16 16.26
CA GLY A 94 16.66 0.01 17.11
C GLY A 94 16.41 -1.27 16.31
N SER A 95 16.15 -2.38 17.02
CA SER A 95 16.08 -3.73 16.44
C SER A 95 14.73 -4.44 16.60
N SER A 96 13.77 -3.83 17.31
CA SER A 96 12.42 -4.39 17.51
C SER A 96 11.38 -3.27 17.59
N ILE A 97 10.67 -3.06 16.49
CA ILE A 97 9.54 -2.14 16.37
C ILE A 97 8.33 -2.66 17.17
N ALA A 98 8.23 -3.98 17.38
CA ALA A 98 7.16 -4.57 18.17
C ALA A 98 7.29 -4.24 19.67
N GLU A 99 8.52 -4.13 20.18
CA GLU A 99 8.77 -3.80 21.59
C GLU A 99 8.63 -2.30 21.87
N ASN A 100 9.19 -1.45 21.01
CA ASN A 100 9.20 0.01 21.22
C ASN A 100 8.71 0.77 19.97
N PRO A 101 7.42 0.60 19.58
CA PRO A 101 6.93 1.09 18.29
C PRO A 101 7.00 2.61 18.16
N LYS A 102 6.64 3.35 19.22
CA LYS A 102 6.60 4.81 19.19
C LYS A 102 7.99 5.40 19.02
N ASP A 103 8.94 4.98 19.84
CA ASP A 103 10.31 5.51 19.83
C ASP A 103 11.04 5.16 18.53
N THR A 104 10.84 3.93 18.04
CA THR A 104 11.37 3.49 16.73
C THR A 104 10.82 4.37 15.60
N VAL A 105 9.50 4.60 15.56
CA VAL A 105 8.86 5.42 14.53
C VAL A 105 9.26 6.89 14.61
N ASP A 106 9.36 7.46 15.82
CA ASP A 106 9.78 8.85 16.01
C ASP A 106 11.25 9.05 15.60
N CYS A 107 12.13 8.08 15.86
CA CYS A 107 13.49 8.06 15.31
C CYS A 107 13.49 8.03 13.78
N LEU A 108 12.67 7.15 13.16
CA LEU A 108 12.58 7.02 11.70
C LEU A 108 12.13 8.32 11.02
N LYS A 109 11.16 9.03 11.61
CA LYS A 109 10.70 10.35 11.11
C LYS A 109 11.83 11.39 11.07
N GLY A 110 12.83 11.26 11.95
CA GLY A 110 13.99 12.15 11.99
C GLY A 110 15.08 11.83 10.96
N LYS A 111 14.99 10.72 10.22
CA LYS A 111 15.99 10.32 9.23
C LYS A 111 15.72 10.97 7.86
N ILE A 112 16.79 11.13 7.09
CA ILE A 112 16.69 11.62 5.70
C ILE A 112 15.98 10.56 4.86
N ALA A 113 14.91 10.94 4.16
CA ALA A 113 14.12 10.03 3.33
C ALA A 113 14.98 9.30 2.27
N LEU A 114 15.96 9.97 1.67
CA LEU A 114 16.87 9.35 0.71
C LEU A 114 17.68 8.21 1.33
N LEU A 115 18.11 8.33 2.58
CA LEU A 115 18.84 7.27 3.28
C LEU A 115 17.93 6.04 3.44
N ILE A 116 16.67 6.25 3.81
CA ILE A 116 15.67 5.17 3.92
C ILE A 116 15.44 4.49 2.56
N CYS A 117 15.32 5.27 1.47
CA CYS A 117 15.02 4.73 0.13
C CYS A 117 16.19 3.95 -0.50
N LEU A 118 17.44 4.32 -0.21
CA LEU A 118 18.61 3.67 -0.79
C LEU A 118 18.98 2.36 -0.09
N LEU A 119 18.47 2.15 1.12
CA LEU A 119 18.59 0.87 1.80
C LEU A 119 17.75 -0.15 1.04
N LYS A 120 18.41 -1.17 0.50
CA LYS A 120 17.78 -2.41 0.05
C LYS A 120 17.93 -3.44 1.17
N PRO A 121 17.04 -3.45 2.18
CA PRO A 121 16.99 -4.53 3.14
C PRO A 121 16.67 -5.86 2.44
#